data_AF-A0A957P4P0-F1
#
_entry.id   AF-A0A957P4P0-F1
#
_cell.length_a   1.000
_cell.length_b   1.000
_cell.length_c   1.000
_cell.angle_alpha   90.00
_cell.angle_beta   90.00
_cell.angle_gamma   90.00
#
_symmetry.space_group_name_H-M   'P 1'
#
loop_
_entity.id
_entity.type
_entity.pdbx_description
1 polymer ?
#
loop_
_entity_poly.entity_id
_entity_poly.type
_entity_poly.pdbx_seq_one_letter_code
_entity_poly.pdbx_strand_id
1 'polypeptide(L)'
;MRTNIVIDDELIAEAMRLTGIKTKRDVVEEALRILVRTSQQKNVLALRGQIQWDGDLDAMRQGRYLHESRTTYNTGSADTTGADVTSESSGERQ
;
A
#
# COMPACT_ATOMS: atom_id res chain seq x y z
N MET A 1 -38.60 2.87 -10.74
CA MET A 1 -39.49 1.71 -10.54
C MET A 1 -39.72 1.53 -9.05
N ARG A 2 -40.96 1.31 -8.59
CA ARG A 2 -41.23 0.94 -7.18
C ARG A 2 -41.28 -0.58 -7.10
N THR A 3 -40.49 -1.16 -6.21
CA THR A 3 -40.43 -2.60 -5.99
C THR A 3 -40.47 -2.86 -4.49
N ASN A 4 -41.11 -3.96 -4.09
CA ASN A 4 -41.10 -4.42 -2.71
C ASN A 4 -40.10 -5.57 -2.61
N ILE A 5 -39.10 -5.41 -1.74
CA ILE A 5 -38.02 -6.38 -1.53
C ILE A 5 -37.75 -6.48 -0.04
N VAL A 6 -37.50 -7.70 0.44
CA VAL A 6 -37.11 -7.96 1.83
C VAL A 6 -35.58 -7.84 1.90
N ILE A 7 -35.09 -6.96 2.74
CA ILE A 7 -33.65 -6.72 2.99
C ILE A 7 -33.43 -6.78 4.50
N ASP A 8 -32.26 -7.26 4.90
CA ASP A 8 -31.80 -7.20 6.28
C ASP A 8 -31.66 -5.73 6.75
N ASP A 9 -32.39 -5.38 7.81
CA ASP A 9 -32.40 -4.04 8.37
C ASP A 9 -31.06 -3.67 9.04
N GLU A 10 -30.33 -4.64 9.60
CA GLU A 10 -29.01 -4.41 10.20
C GLU A 10 -28.00 -4.03 9.13
N LEU A 11 -28.04 -4.72 7.99
CA LEU A 11 -27.19 -4.42 6.83
C LEU A 11 -27.44 -3.01 6.29
N ILE A 12 -28.71 -2.62 6.16
CA ILE A 12 -29.08 -1.28 5.69
C ILE A 12 -28.64 -0.22 6.71
N ALA A 13 -28.84 -0.47 8.00
CA ALA A 13 -28.44 0.46 9.05
C ALA A 13 -26.93 0.69 9.06
N GLU A 14 -26.15 -0.38 8.92
CA GLU A 14 -24.70 -0.30 8.86
C GLU A 14 -24.24 0.42 7.59
N ALA A 15 -24.83 0.10 6.43
CA ALA A 15 -24.54 0.80 5.19
C ALA A 15 -24.87 2.30 5.28
N MET A 16 -25.99 2.69 5.89
CA MET A 16 -26.34 4.09 6.14
C MET A 16 -25.34 4.77 7.07
N ARG A 17 -24.88 4.08 8.12
CA ARG A 17 -23.88 4.60 9.07
C ARG A 17 -22.53 4.83 8.41
N LEU A 18 -22.08 3.90 7.56
CA LEU A 18 -20.79 3.99 6.87
C LEU A 18 -20.79 5.01 5.72
N THR A 19 -21.91 5.14 5.00
CA THR A 19 -22.02 6.01 3.82
C THR A 19 -22.55 7.41 4.14
N GLY A 20 -23.20 7.59 5.30
CA GLY A 20 -23.89 8.84 5.67
C GLY A 20 -25.19 9.09 4.89
N ILE A 21 -25.67 8.11 4.11
CA ILE A 21 -26.88 8.26 3.31
C ILE A 21 -28.12 8.18 4.20
N LYS A 22 -29.06 9.11 4.00
CA LYS A 22 -30.23 9.29 4.88
C LYS A 22 -31.39 8.36 4.58
N THR A 23 -31.49 7.80 3.38
CA THR A 23 -32.66 7.01 2.97
C THR A 23 -32.27 5.59 2.54
N LYS A 24 -33.09 4.61 2.93
CA LYS A 24 -32.90 3.20 2.51
C LYS A 24 -32.88 3.07 0.98
N ARG A 25 -33.69 3.85 0.27
CA ARG A 25 -33.74 3.85 -1.21
C ARG A 25 -32.41 4.28 -1.81
N ASP A 26 -31.84 5.38 -1.32
CA ASP A 26 -30.59 5.93 -1.88
C ASP A 26 -29.41 5.00 -1.60
N VAL A 27 -29.39 4.32 -0.44
CA VAL A 27 -28.37 3.31 -0.13
C VAL A 27 -28.41 2.15 -1.13
N VAL A 28 -29.61 1.65 -1.43
CA VAL A 28 -29.81 0.56 -2.40
C VAL A 28 -29.40 1.00 -3.80
N GLU A 29 -29.78 2.20 -4.22
CA GLU A 29 -29.39 2.77 -5.52
C GLU A 29 -27.86 2.88 -5.65
N GLU A 30 -27.20 3.38 -4.62
CA GLU A 30 -25.74 3.55 -4.63
C GLU A 30 -25.01 2.19 -4.61
N ALA A 31 -25.50 1.23 -3.82
CA ALA A 31 -24.98 -0.13 -3.81
C ALA A 31 -25.07 -0.79 -5.20
N LEU A 32 -26.19 -0.62 -5.91
CA LEU A 32 -26.37 -1.12 -7.27
C LEU A 32 -25.43 -0.44 -8.26
N ARG A 33 -25.23 0.89 -8.15
CA ARG A 33 -24.28 1.63 -8.97
C ARG A 33 -22.85 1.11 -8.80
N ILE A 34 -22.42 0.89 -7.56
CA ILE A 34 -21.10 0.34 -7.24
C ILE A 34 -20.95 -1.08 -7.79
N LEU A 35 -21.98 -1.91 -7.67
CA LEU A 35 -21.98 -3.28 -8.19
C LEU A 35 -21.78 -3.30 -9.72
N VAL A 36 -22.50 -2.45 -10.46
CA VAL A 36 -22.37 -2.33 -11.92
C VAL A 36 -20.96 -1.86 -12.29
N ARG A 37 -20.47 -0.80 -11.65
CA ARG A 37 -19.13 -0.26 -11.92
C ARG A 37 -18.04 -1.30 -11.67
N THR A 38 -18.12 -2.01 -10.56
CA THR A 38 -17.14 -3.04 -10.19
C THR A 38 -17.20 -4.22 -11.17
N SER A 39 -18.40 -4.60 -11.62
CA SER A 39 -18.57 -5.67 -12.61
C SER A 39 -18.02 -5.30 -13.99
N GLN A 40 -18.19 -4.05 -14.43
CA GLN A 40 -17.59 -3.56 -15.66
C GLN A 40 -16.05 -3.56 -15.60
N GLN A 41 -15.47 -3.19 -14.45
CA GLN A 41 -14.02 -3.27 -14.24
C GLN A 41 -13.50 -4.71 -14.27
N LYS A 42 -14.27 -5.68 -13.76
CA LYS A 42 -13.92 -7.11 -13.87
C LYS A 42 -13.84 -7.59 -15.33
N ASN A 43 -14.64 -7.04 -16.24
CA ASN A 43 -14.54 -7.36 -17.66
C ASN A 43 -13.21 -6.87 -18.26
N VAL A 44 -12.66 -5.76 -17.76
CA VAL A 44 -11.31 -5.31 -18.14
C VAL A 44 -10.25 -6.29 -17.64
N LEU A 45 -10.43 -6.89 -16.46
CA LEU A 45 -9.55 -7.96 -15.98
C LEU A 45 -9.63 -9.23 -16.85
N ALA A 46 -10.75 -9.49 -17.53
CA ALA A 46 -10.83 -10.60 -18.48
C ALA A 46 -9.96 -10.38 -19.74
N LEU A 47 -9.64 -9.12 -20.06
CA LEU A 47 -8.71 -8.76 -21.13
C LEU A 47 -7.24 -8.88 -20.70
N ARG A 48 -6.97 -9.17 -19.42
CA ARG A 48 -5.62 -9.40 -18.89
C ARG A 48 -5.00 -10.62 -19.57
N GLY A 49 -3.90 -10.41 -20.30
CA GLY A 49 -3.19 -11.45 -21.05
C GLY A 49 -3.66 -11.62 -22.50
N GLN A 50 -4.76 -10.98 -22.92
CA GLN A 50 -5.19 -10.95 -24.33
C GLN A 50 -4.63 -9.73 -25.08
N ILE A 51 -4.31 -8.66 -24.34
CA ILE A 51 -3.77 -7.43 -24.89
C ILE A 51 -2.26 -7.42 -24.64
N GLN A 52 -1.45 -7.35 -25.70
CA GLN A 52 -0.05 -7.01 -25.56
C GLN A 52 0.05 -5.55 -25.13
N TRP A 53 0.57 -5.34 -23.93
CA TRP A 53 0.91 -4.02 -23.46
C TRP A 53 2.28 -3.65 -24.05
N ASP A 54 2.33 -2.57 -24.83
CA ASP A 54 3.57 -2.05 -25.42
C ASP A 54 3.97 -0.76 -24.69
N GLY A 55 5.14 -0.78 -24.06
CA GLY A 55 5.66 0.30 -23.24
C GLY A 55 6.86 -0.11 -22.39
N ASP A 56 7.72 0.86 -22.05
CA ASP A 56 8.86 0.65 -21.15
C ASP A 56 8.50 1.17 -19.74
N LEU A 57 8.32 0.25 -18.79
CA LEU A 57 7.97 0.56 -17.41
C LEU A 57 9.07 1.32 -16.68
N ASP A 58 10.33 1.08 -17.04
CA ASP A 58 11.48 1.69 -16.37
C ASP A 58 11.60 3.15 -16.78
N ALA A 59 11.44 3.46 -18.08
CA ALA A 59 11.38 4.83 -18.58
C ALA A 59 10.25 5.66 -17.92
N MET A 60 9.07 5.07 -17.72
CA MET A 60 7.93 5.73 -17.06
C MET A 60 8.13 5.96 -15.56
N ARG A 61 9.06 5.25 -14.92
CA ARG A 61 9.34 5.36 -13.47
C ARG A 61 10.49 6.32 -13.16
N GLN A 62 11.37 6.58 -14.12
CA GLN A 62 12.56 7.43 -13.95
C GLN A 62 12.24 8.90 -13.58
N GLY A 63 11.07 9.43 -13.95
CA GLY A 63 10.67 10.81 -13.61
C GLY A 63 10.07 11.02 -12.21
N ARG A 64 9.87 9.97 -11.41
CA ARG A 64 9.18 10.06 -10.09
C ARG A 64 10.10 10.24 -8.89
N TYR A 65 11.39 10.00 -9.04
CA TYR A 65 12.37 10.30 -8.01
C TYR A 65 13.03 11.64 -8.34
N LEU A 66 12.45 12.73 -7.83
CA LEU A 66 13.25 13.93 -7.62
C LEU A 66 14.36 13.54 -6.65
N HIS A 67 15.56 13.34 -7.20
CA HIS A 67 16.79 13.22 -6.44
C HIS A 67 17.00 14.55 -5.70
N GLU A 68 16.46 14.64 -4.49
CA GLU A 68 16.86 15.67 -3.54
C GLU A 68 18.22 15.24 -3.00
N SER A 69 19.25 15.66 -3.72
CA SER A 69 20.62 15.60 -3.24
C SER A 69 20.72 16.34 -1.92
N ARG A 70 21.24 15.61 -0.92
CA ARG A 70 22.17 16.06 0.12
C ARG A 70 21.55 16.42 1.48
N THR A 71 21.57 15.43 2.38
CA THR A 71 22.10 15.64 3.73
C THR A 71 22.77 14.35 4.18
N THR A 72 24.09 14.27 4.03
CA THR A 72 24.90 13.26 4.71
C THR A 72 24.92 13.64 6.19
N TYR A 73 24.23 12.87 7.02
CA TYR A 73 24.33 13.01 8.47
C TYR A 73 25.72 12.55 8.90
N ASN A 74 26.57 13.51 9.24
CA ASN A 74 27.82 13.31 9.94
C ASN A 74 27.50 12.84 11.37
N THR A 75 27.39 11.54 11.59
CA THR A 75 27.39 10.97 12.93
C THR A 75 28.85 10.80 13.36
N GLY A 76 29.35 11.79 14.09
CA GLY A 76 30.67 11.75 14.71
C GLY A 76 30.77 10.54 15.63
N SER A 77 31.50 9.52 15.19
CA SER A 77 31.94 8.45 16.09
C SER A 77 33.12 8.99 16.87
N ALA A 78 32.85 9.16 18.16
CA ALA A 78 33.77 9.62 19.17
C ALA A 78 35.04 8.75 19.22
N ASP A 79 36.17 9.45 19.27
CA ASP A 79 37.25 9.24 20.23
C ASP A 79 37.11 8.01 21.14
N THR A 80 37.92 6.97 20.88
CA THR A 80 38.46 6.10 21.93
C THR A 80 39.95 5.93 21.71
N THR A 81 40.68 6.89 22.26
CA THR A 81 42.10 6.80 22.58
C THR A 81 42.40 5.55 23.41
N GLY A 82 43.35 4.73 22.92
CA GLY A 82 44.44 4.11 23.69
C GLY A 82 44.11 3.04 24.72
N ALA A 83 44.45 1.79 24.41
CA ALA A 83 45.07 0.88 25.37
C ALA A 83 46.02 -0.08 24.65
N ASP A 84 47.29 0.28 24.73
CA ASP A 84 48.48 -0.54 24.52
C ASP A 84 48.46 -1.77 25.46
N VAL A 85 48.74 -2.97 24.93
CA VAL A 85 49.55 -3.95 25.66
C VAL A 85 50.31 -4.84 24.68
N THR A 86 51.62 -4.72 24.81
CA THR A 86 52.71 -5.44 24.14
C THR A 86 52.79 -6.92 24.50
N SER A 87 53.11 -7.72 23.49
CA SER A 87 54.18 -8.75 23.38
C SER A 87 54.58 -9.69 24.54
N GLU A 88 55.05 -10.88 24.12
CA GLU A 88 55.95 -11.84 24.79
C GLU A 88 55.30 -12.88 25.75
N SER A 89 55.29 -14.17 25.41
CA SER A 89 56.40 -15.16 25.33
C SER A 89 56.59 -15.93 26.65
N SER A 90 56.28 -17.23 26.57
CA SER A 90 57.00 -18.39 27.16
C SER A 90 57.07 -18.61 28.68
N GLY A 91 56.78 -19.88 29.06
CA GLY A 91 57.17 -20.56 30.31
C GLY A 91 55.98 -20.91 31.22
N GLU A 92 55.79 -22.10 31.80
CA GLU A 92 56.56 -23.34 31.92
C GLU A 92 55.68 -24.38 32.69
N ARG A 93 55.84 -25.69 32.41
CA ARG A 93 55.54 -26.88 33.27
C ARG A 93 54.06 -27.26 33.49
N GLN A 94 53.62 -28.52 33.44
CA GLN A 94 54.24 -29.83 33.71
C GLN A 94 53.93 -30.87 32.62
#